data_AF-A0A2P1QUS3-F1
#
_entry.id   AF-A0A2P1QUS3-F1
#
_cell.length_a   1.000
_cell.length_b   1.000
_cell.length_c   1.000
_cell.angle_alpha   90.00
_cell.angle_beta   90.00
_cell.angle_gamma   90.00
#
_symmetry.space_group_name_H-M   'P 1'
#
loop_
_entity.id
_entity.type
_entity.pdbx_description
1 polymer ?
#
loop_
_entity_poly.entity_id
_entity_poly.type
_entity_poly.pdbx_seq_one_letter_code
_entity_poly.pdbx_strand_id
1 'polypeptide(L)'
;MDRVVELLKLAETLGNVSKACNVMGYSRDSFYRFQELYEKGGELALQDLSRRKPNPKNRIEPEKEEAVKKMTINFPAYGQQRASNELKKQGIIVAPATVRSVWVPSRFGDLLKKTKSFRGIPGSRQFSRINRIASPSIRKKEIRKTS
;
A
#
# COMPACT_ATOMS: atom_id res chain seq x y z
N MET A 1 12.48 -11.56 -9.19
CA MET A 1 12.95 -11.70 -10.58
C MET A 1 12.58 -10.42 -11.30
N ASP A 2 13.57 -9.59 -11.59
CA ASP A 2 13.36 -8.23 -12.08
C ASP A 2 13.10 -8.25 -13.59
N ARG A 3 11.86 -7.94 -13.98
CA ARG A 3 11.38 -7.87 -15.38
C ARG A 3 12.24 -6.98 -16.29
N VAL A 4 12.94 -6.02 -15.69
CA VAL A 4 13.82 -5.09 -16.41
C VAL A 4 15.13 -5.75 -16.81
N VAL A 5 15.69 -6.63 -15.97
CA VAL A 5 16.91 -7.38 -16.31
C VAL A 5 16.63 -8.36 -17.46
N GLU A 6 15.45 -8.98 -17.45
CA GLU A 6 14.98 -9.86 -18.52
C GLU A 6 14.82 -9.10 -19.85
N LEU A 7 14.31 -7.86 -19.82
CA LEU A 7 14.22 -7.00 -21.00
C LEU A 7 15.59 -6.69 -21.63
N LEU A 8 16.60 -6.37 -20.80
CA LEU A 8 17.96 -6.08 -21.29
C LEU A 8 18.59 -7.32 -21.95
N LYS A 9 18.51 -8.48 -21.30
CA LYS A 9 19.00 -9.76 -21.85
C LYS A 9 18.26 -10.17 -23.13
N LEU A 10 16.96 -9.90 -23.20
CA LEU A 10 16.15 -10.16 -24.41
C LEU A 10 16.57 -9.24 -25.57
N ALA A 11 16.91 -7.98 -25.31
CA ALA A 11 17.39 -7.07 -26.33
C ALA A 11 18.77 -7.48 -26.88
N GLU A 12 19.67 -7.96 -26.02
CA GLU A 12 20.98 -8.49 -26.40
C GLU A 12 20.85 -9.73 -27.30
N THR A 13 20.00 -10.70 -26.91
CA THR A 13 19.81 -11.93 -27.70
C THR A 13 19.15 -11.68 -29.05
N LEU A 14 18.23 -10.72 -29.14
CA LEU A 14 17.56 -10.35 -30.39
C LEU A 14 18.36 -9.37 -31.26
N GLY A 15 19.37 -8.68 -30.68
CA GLY A 15 20.06 -7.57 -31.32
C GLY A 15 19.15 -6.39 -31.71
N ASN A 16 17.91 -6.35 -31.19
CA ASN A 16 16.90 -5.36 -31.58
C ASN A 16 16.06 -4.92 -30.38
N VAL A 17 16.33 -3.69 -29.93
CA VAL A 17 15.65 -3.03 -28.81
C VAL A 17 14.16 -2.88 -29.06
N SER A 18 13.75 -2.49 -30.27
CA SER A 18 12.33 -2.24 -30.58
C SER A 18 11.51 -3.52 -30.50
N LYS A 19 12.07 -4.63 -30.99
CA LYS A 19 11.39 -5.94 -30.94
C LYS A 19 11.29 -6.46 -29.50
N ALA A 20 12.35 -6.34 -28.70
CA ALA A 20 12.33 -6.70 -27.30
C ALA A 20 11.29 -5.87 -26.49
N CYS A 21 11.25 -4.56 -26.74
CA CYS A 21 10.27 -3.65 -26.12
C CYS A 21 8.82 -4.03 -26.47
N ASN A 22 8.54 -4.37 -27.73
CA ASN A 22 7.20 -4.79 -28.16
C ASN A 22 6.77 -6.11 -27.52
N VAL A 23 7.69 -7.07 -27.37
CA VAL A 23 7.40 -8.38 -26.75
C VAL A 23 7.11 -8.24 -25.26
N MET A 24 7.88 -7.41 -24.56
CA MET A 24 7.76 -7.24 -23.10
C MET A 24 6.76 -6.17 -22.67
N GLY A 25 6.26 -5.36 -23.61
CA GLY A 25 5.29 -4.28 -23.37
C GLY A 25 5.91 -3.01 -22.75
N TYR A 26 7.18 -2.73 -23.02
CA TYR A 26 7.87 -1.52 -22.55
C TYR A 26 8.02 -0.49 -23.66
N SER A 27 8.11 0.79 -23.30
CA SER A 27 8.51 1.83 -24.25
C SER A 27 10.02 1.81 -24.46
N ARG A 28 10.46 2.26 -25.66
CA ARG A 28 11.88 2.46 -25.95
C ARG A 28 12.54 3.46 -25.00
N ASP A 29 11.83 4.51 -24.58
CA ASP A 29 12.35 5.46 -23.60
C ASP A 29 12.66 4.81 -22.23
N SER A 30 11.82 3.86 -21.81
CA SER A 30 12.05 3.11 -20.57
C SER A 30 13.29 2.24 -20.68
N PHE A 31 13.48 1.60 -21.84
CA PHE A 31 14.66 0.77 -22.11
C PHE A 31 15.97 1.54 -21.93
N TYR A 32 16.11 2.71 -22.56
CA TYR A 32 17.35 3.49 -22.45
C TYR A 32 17.62 3.99 -21.02
N ARG A 33 16.56 4.34 -20.27
CA ARG A 33 16.71 4.69 -18.84
C ARG A 33 17.23 3.51 -18.02
N PHE A 34 16.72 2.30 -18.31
CA PHE A 34 17.18 1.10 -17.61
C PHE A 34 18.60 0.72 -18.00
N GLN A 35 18.97 0.89 -19.28
CA GLN A 35 20.32 0.67 -19.76
C GLN A 35 21.33 1.59 -19.05
N GLU A 36 21.03 2.89 -18.99
CA GLU A 36 21.91 3.86 -18.31
C GLU A 36 22.09 3.54 -16.81
N LEU A 37 21.02 3.09 -16.14
CA LEU A 37 21.07 2.68 -14.75
C LEU A 37 21.87 1.38 -14.55
N TYR A 38 21.72 0.44 -15.47
CA TYR A 38 22.45 -0.83 -15.46
C TYR A 38 23.95 -0.62 -15.70
N GLU A 39 24.32 0.29 -16.61
CA GLU A 39 25.72 0.66 -16.84
C GLU A 39 26.35 1.37 -15.62
N LYS A 40 25.57 2.18 -14.89
CA LYS A 40 26.07 2.93 -13.71
C LYS A 40 26.17 2.10 -12.44
N GLY A 41 25.29 1.12 -12.23
CA GLY A 41 25.20 0.42 -10.94
C GLY A 41 24.76 -1.05 -11.02
N GLY A 42 24.83 -1.65 -12.21
CA GLY A 42 24.56 -3.06 -12.45
C GLY A 42 23.14 -3.50 -12.10
N GLU A 43 22.97 -4.79 -11.80
CA GLU A 43 21.68 -5.37 -11.41
C GLU A 43 21.13 -4.78 -10.10
N LEU A 44 22.00 -4.32 -9.20
CA LEU A 44 21.60 -3.75 -7.90
C LEU A 44 20.89 -2.41 -8.04
N ALA A 45 21.32 -1.56 -8.98
CA ALA A 45 20.68 -0.28 -9.24
C ALA A 45 19.26 -0.42 -9.82
N LEU A 46 18.98 -1.52 -10.52
CA LEU A 46 17.65 -1.80 -11.07
C LEU A 46 16.64 -2.23 -10.01
N GLN A 47 17.07 -2.88 -8.92
CA GLN A 47 16.17 -3.27 -7.83
C GLN A 47 15.50 -2.07 -7.17
N ASP A 48 16.20 -0.95 -7.07
CA ASP A 48 15.70 0.25 -6.42
C ASP A 48 14.63 0.97 -7.26
N LEU A 49 14.62 0.78 -8.58
CA LEU A 49 13.62 1.37 -9.47
C LEU A 49 12.24 0.70 -9.31
N SER A 50 12.24 -0.60 -9.00
CA SER A 50 11.03 -1.40 -8.80
C SER A 50 10.32 -1.04 -7.49
N ARG A 51 11.05 -0.54 -6.48
CA ARG A 51 10.49 -0.30 -5.14
C ARG A 51 9.89 1.09 -5.02
N ARG A 52 8.56 1.14 -4.89
CA ARG A 52 7.85 2.37 -4.49
C ARG A 52 8.33 2.79 -3.09
N LYS A 53 9.02 3.93 -3.01
CA LYS A 53 9.46 4.51 -1.73
C LYS A 53 8.25 4.85 -0.85
N PRO A 54 8.24 4.46 0.44
CA PRO A 54 7.20 4.87 1.38
C PRO A 54 7.11 6.41 1.45
N ASN A 55 5.91 6.96 1.32
CA ASN A 55 5.70 8.40 1.45
C ASN A 55 5.67 8.79 2.94
N PRO A 56 6.57 9.67 3.42
CA PRO A 56 6.60 10.10 4.82
C PRO A 56 5.31 10.81 5.26
N LYS A 57 4.57 11.45 4.34
CA LYS A 57 3.27 12.08 4.65
C LYS A 57 2.19 11.07 5.07
N ASN A 58 2.34 9.81 4.68
CA ASN A 58 1.46 8.71 5.08
C ASN A 58 1.98 8.00 6.36
N ARG A 59 2.94 8.61 7.05
CA ARG A 59 3.45 8.10 8.33
C ARG A 59 2.57 8.63 9.45
N ILE A 60 2.19 7.71 10.33
CA ILE A 60 1.39 8.00 11.52
C ILE A 60 2.37 8.42 12.61
N GLU A 61 1.94 9.28 13.53
CA GLU A 61 2.74 9.61 14.71
C GLU A 61 3.14 8.32 15.46
N PRO A 62 4.39 8.21 15.92
CA PRO A 62 4.91 6.99 16.53
C PRO A 62 4.12 6.58 17.77
N GLU A 63 3.65 7.54 18.56
CA GLU A 63 2.82 7.31 19.75
C GLU A 63 1.50 6.59 19.41
N LYS A 64 0.82 7.05 18.35
CA LYS A 64 -0.42 6.42 17.86
C LYS A 64 -0.15 5.03 17.30
N GLU A 65 0.98 4.84 16.63
CA GLU A 65 1.39 3.54 16.09
C GLU A 65 1.64 2.53 17.23
N GLU A 66 2.33 2.94 18.29
CA GLU A 66 2.57 2.12 19.47
C GLU A 66 1.29 1.77 20.23
N ALA A 67 0.38 2.73 20.40
CA ALA A 67 -0.91 2.49 21.04
C ALA A 67 -1.73 1.44 20.26
N VAL A 68 -1.76 1.54 18.93
CA VAL A 68 -2.40 0.54 18.06
C VAL A 68 -1.72 -0.83 18.21
N LYS A 69 -0.38 -0.89 18.24
CA LYS A 69 0.38 -2.13 18.44
C LYS A 69 0.05 -2.79 19.79
N LYS A 70 0.08 -2.02 20.88
CA LYS A 70 -0.26 -2.50 22.24
C LYS A 70 -1.69 -3.04 22.29
N MET A 71 -2.66 -2.31 21.73
CA MET A 71 -4.06 -2.73 21.67
C MET A 71 -4.23 -4.07 20.94
N THR A 72 -3.46 -4.28 19.87
CA THR A 72 -3.53 -5.49 19.04
C THR A 72 -2.93 -6.70 19.76
N ILE A 73 -1.86 -6.50 20.53
CA ILE A 73 -1.22 -7.55 21.33
C ILE A 73 -2.14 -7.95 22.49
N ASN A 74 -2.72 -6.97 23.19
CA ASN A 74 -3.56 -7.21 24.36
C ASN A 74 -4.92 -7.81 23.98
N PHE A 75 -5.50 -7.38 22.85
CA PHE A 75 -6.84 -7.79 22.43
C PHE A 75 -6.85 -8.24 20.95
N PRO A 76 -6.30 -9.42 20.63
CA PRO A 76 -6.19 -9.90 19.25
C PRO A 76 -7.54 -10.22 18.61
N ALA A 77 -8.61 -10.35 19.40
CA ALA A 77 -9.97 -10.56 18.92
C ALA A 77 -10.68 -9.27 18.46
N TYR A 78 -10.08 -8.09 18.69
CA TYR A 78 -10.70 -6.83 18.30
C TYR A 78 -10.54 -6.59 16.79
N GLY A 79 -11.67 -6.30 16.12
CA GLY A 79 -11.65 -5.81 14.74
C GLY A 79 -11.23 -4.33 14.66
N GLN A 80 -10.88 -3.87 13.46
CA GLN A 80 -10.40 -2.50 13.20
C GLN A 80 -11.32 -1.39 13.76
N GLN A 81 -12.64 -1.61 13.74
CA GLN A 81 -13.64 -0.68 14.27
C GLN A 81 -13.64 -0.64 15.80
N ARG A 82 -13.56 -1.80 16.46
CA ARG A 82 -13.50 -1.88 17.93
C ARG A 82 -12.22 -1.27 18.45
N ALA A 83 -11.08 -1.61 17.85
CA ALA A 83 -9.78 -1.04 18.24
C ALA A 83 -9.76 0.50 18.10
N SER A 84 -10.32 1.04 17.01
CA SER A 84 -10.46 2.50 16.82
C SER A 84 -11.33 3.15 17.90
N ASN A 85 -12.45 2.54 18.27
CA ASN A 85 -13.34 3.05 19.32
C ASN A 85 -12.69 3.02 20.71
N GLU A 86 -11.97 1.95 21.05
CA GLU A 86 -11.24 1.85 22.32
C GLU A 86 -10.11 2.87 22.41
N LEU A 87 -9.35 3.08 21.33
CA LEU A 87 -8.33 4.13 21.26
C LEU A 87 -8.97 5.52 21.40
N LYS A 88 -10.14 5.73 20.79
CA LYS A 88 -10.89 6.99 20.93
C LYS A 88 -11.29 7.26 22.39
N LYS A 89 -11.70 6.23 23.14
CA LYS A 89 -11.98 6.36 24.59
C LYS A 89 -10.73 6.74 25.40
N GLN A 90 -9.56 6.30 24.96
CA GLN A 90 -8.26 6.65 25.56
C GLN A 90 -7.75 8.04 25.12
N GLY A 91 -8.54 8.81 24.37
CA GLY A 91 -8.15 10.13 23.85
C GLY A 91 -7.35 10.09 22.54
N ILE A 92 -7.06 8.90 22.00
CA ILE A 92 -6.28 8.70 20.79
C ILE A 92 -7.23 8.56 19.58
N ILE A 93 -7.40 9.64 18.82
CA ILE A 93 -8.28 9.65 17.65
C ILE A 93 -7.56 9.03 16.46
N VAL A 94 -7.88 7.78 16.15
CA VAL A 94 -7.33 7.04 15.00
C VAL A 94 -8.46 6.42 14.21
N ALA A 95 -8.50 6.66 12.90
CA ALA A 95 -9.51 6.07 12.02
C ALA A 95 -9.30 4.54 11.87
N PRO A 96 -10.37 3.75 11.67
CA PRO A 96 -10.26 2.29 11.52
C PRO A 96 -9.41 1.88 10.29
N ALA A 97 -9.40 2.69 9.23
CA ALA A 97 -8.51 2.47 8.08
C ALA A 97 -7.03 2.63 8.44
N THR A 98 -6.72 3.57 9.35
CA THR A 98 -5.38 3.79 9.90
C THR A 98 -4.96 2.62 10.78
N VAL A 99 -5.85 2.11 11.64
CA VAL A 99 -5.58 0.89 12.43
C VAL A 99 -5.17 -0.27 11.50
N ARG A 100 -5.93 -0.48 10.42
CA ARG A 100 -5.64 -1.51 9.43
C ARG A 100 -4.33 -1.30 8.68
N SER A 101 -3.97 -0.06 8.35
CA SER A 101 -2.71 0.22 7.65
C SER A 101 -1.50 -0.08 8.53
N VAL A 102 -1.62 0.09 9.85
CA VAL A 102 -0.59 -0.37 10.80
C VAL A 102 -0.56 -1.90 10.82
N TRP A 103 -1.69 -2.60 10.87
CA TRP A 103 -1.79 -4.07 10.93
C TRP A 103 -1.25 -4.83 9.71
N VAL A 104 -0.81 -4.16 8.65
CA VAL A 104 -0.19 -4.82 7.49
C VAL A 104 1.11 -5.50 7.95
N PRO A 105 1.35 -6.78 7.60
CA PRO A 105 2.51 -7.54 8.08
C PRO A 105 3.86 -6.84 7.89
N SER A 106 4.01 -6.07 6.81
CA SER A 106 5.23 -5.29 6.52
C SER A 106 5.50 -4.15 7.51
N ARG A 107 4.50 -3.71 8.27
CA ARG A 107 4.61 -2.68 9.33
C ARG A 107 4.56 -3.25 10.75
N PHE A 108 4.06 -4.48 10.91
CA PHE A 108 3.89 -5.13 12.22
C PHE A 108 5.02 -6.11 12.59
N GLY A 109 5.90 -6.46 11.65
CA GLY A 109 7.00 -7.41 11.89
C GLY A 109 6.52 -8.83 12.23
N ASP A 110 7.45 -9.71 12.59
CA ASP A 110 7.26 -11.16 12.82
C ASP A 110 6.24 -11.56 13.92
N LEU A 111 5.65 -10.59 14.62
CA LEU A 111 4.65 -10.77 15.69
C LEU A 111 3.39 -11.52 15.22
N LEU A 112 3.05 -11.46 13.93
CA LEU A 112 1.93 -12.18 13.33
C LEU A 112 2.13 -13.71 13.26
N LYS A 113 3.34 -14.22 13.51
CA LYS A 113 3.59 -15.68 13.56
C LYS A 113 2.93 -16.34 14.76
N LYS A 114 2.64 -15.59 15.84
CA LYS A 114 2.06 -16.15 17.08
C LYS A 114 0.52 -16.26 17.04
N THR A 115 -0.17 -15.47 16.22
CA THR A 115 -1.65 -15.39 16.22
C THR A 115 -2.26 -15.84 14.90
N LYS A 116 -2.74 -17.08 14.83
CA LYS A 116 -3.43 -17.67 13.65
C LYS A 116 -4.72 -16.92 13.23
N SER A 117 -5.24 -16.02 14.07
CA SER A 117 -6.53 -15.35 13.85
C SER A 117 -6.53 -14.23 12.78
N PHE A 118 -5.38 -13.68 12.40
CA PHE A 118 -5.32 -12.53 11.47
C PHE A 118 -5.45 -12.90 9.99
N ARG A 119 -5.16 -14.15 9.59
CA ARG A 119 -5.24 -14.59 8.19
C ARG A 119 -6.69 -14.69 7.66
N GLY A 120 -7.68 -14.62 8.56
CA GLY A 120 -9.10 -14.76 8.23
C GLY A 120 -9.87 -13.45 8.11
N ILE A 121 -9.26 -12.28 8.30
CA ILE A 121 -9.97 -11.00 8.10
C ILE A 121 -9.99 -10.71 6.59
N PRO A 122 -11.16 -10.75 5.91
CA PRO A 122 -11.25 -10.52 4.48
C PRO A 122 -11.03 -9.03 4.21
N GLY A 123 -9.76 -8.66 4.09
CA GLY A 123 -9.29 -7.29 3.94
C GLY A 123 -8.48 -7.12 2.66
N SER A 124 -8.90 -7.70 1.55
CA SER A 124 -8.33 -7.40 0.23
C SER A 124 -9.13 -8.08 -0.88
N ARG A 125 -10.30 -7.55 -1.20
CA ARG A 125 -10.91 -7.57 -2.55
C ARG A 125 -12.22 -6.78 -2.48
N GLN A 126 -12.35 -5.80 -3.38
CA GLN A 126 -13.55 -5.00 -3.66
C GLN A 126 -13.89 -3.81 -2.73
N PHE A 127 -13.04 -2.78 -2.72
CA PHE A 127 -13.53 -1.40 -2.57
C PHE A 127 -13.12 -0.59 -3.80
N SER A 128 -13.60 -1.04 -4.94
CA SER A 128 -13.45 -0.36 -6.23
C SER A 128 -14.79 -0.44 -6.96
N ARG A 129 -15.87 0.16 -6.40
CA ARG A 129 -17.10 0.53 -7.15
C ARG A 129 -18.24 1.25 -6.41
N ILE A 130 -18.08 1.79 -5.19
CA ILE A 130 -19.25 2.41 -4.49
C ILE A 130 -19.40 3.93 -4.74
N ASN A 131 -18.41 4.63 -5.32
CA ASN A 131 -18.59 6.04 -5.70
C ASN A 131 -19.09 6.24 -7.14
N ARG A 132 -20.23 5.63 -7.50
CA ARG A 132 -20.90 5.94 -8.77
C ARG A 132 -22.43 6.06 -8.73
N ILE A 133 -23.06 5.97 -7.54
CA ILE A 133 -24.49 6.26 -7.40
C ILE A 133 -24.70 7.08 -6.12
N ALA A 134 -24.30 8.34 -6.17
CA ALA A 134 -24.87 9.36 -5.30
C ALA A 134 -25.64 10.31 -6.21
N SER A 135 -26.94 10.04 -6.38
CA SER A 135 -27.86 10.97 -7.03
C SER A 135 -27.87 12.30 -6.25
N PRO A 136 -27.93 13.48 -6.91
CA PRO A 136 -27.81 14.79 -6.25
C PRO A 136 -28.93 15.19 -5.26
N SER A 137 -29.89 14.31 -4.97
CA SER A 137 -31.15 14.67 -4.30
C SER A 137 -31.16 14.61 -2.76
N ILE A 138 -30.09 14.15 -2.10
CA ILE A 138 -30.10 13.90 -0.64
C ILE A 138 -29.41 15.01 0.18
N ARG A 139 -28.94 16.11 -0.44
CA ARG A 139 -28.20 17.17 0.26
C ARG A 139 -28.95 18.50 0.42
N LYS A 140 -30.28 18.46 0.61
CA LYS A 140 -31.08 19.65 1.00
C LYS A 140 -32.21 19.28 1.97
N LYS A 141 -31.86 18.80 3.17
CA LYS A 141 -32.83 18.71 4.27
C LYS A 141 -32.15 18.75 5.65
N GLU A 142 -31.23 19.69 5.87
CA GLU A 142 -30.71 19.95 7.22
C GLU A 142 -30.10 21.35 7.35
N ILE A 143 -30.78 22.40 6.87
CA ILE A 143 -30.47 23.79 7.26
C ILE A 143 -31.80 24.57 7.35
N ARG A 144 -32.59 24.26 8.36
CA ARG A 144 -33.59 25.18 8.92
C ARG A 144 -33.67 24.91 10.42
N LYS A 145 -32.98 25.75 11.20
CA LYS A 145 -33.27 26.16 12.59
C LYS A 145 -32.02 26.81 13.18
N THR A 146 -31.93 28.13 13.07
CA THR A 146 -31.36 29.05 14.09
C THR A 146 -31.59 30.48 13.60
N SER A 147 -32.10 31.31 14.54
CA SER A 147 -32.51 32.72 14.46
C SER A 147 -33.91 32.98 13.92
#